data_AF-A0A821NCU7-F1
#
_entry.id   AF-A0A821NCU7-F1
#
_cell.length_a   1.000
_cell.length_b   1.000
_cell.length_c   1.000
_cell.angle_alpha   90.00
_cell.angle_beta   90.00
_cell.angle_gamma   90.00
#
_symmetry.space_group_name_H-M   'P 1'
#
loop_
_entity.id
_entity.type
_entity.pdbx_description
1 polymer ?
#
loop_
_entity_poly.entity_id
_entity_poly.type
_entity_poly.pdbx_seq_one_letter_code
_entity_poly.pdbx_strand_id
1 'polypeptide(L)'
;MLQFYSYRLVIRQTFSAIHYAGKLFQQYIVDVYVKTEQNRLAFHRQNQKTLRVELYQGLMDHLANETVIEELKSGRVIILPSSFQGGPRAMQQNYQDAMAIVLKYGKPYLFITFTCNPT
;
A
#
# COMPACT_ATOMS: atom_id res chain seq x y z
N MET A 1 -4.54 0.21 15.03
CA MET A 1 -3.22 0.89 15.09
C MET A 1 -3.27 2.27 14.41
N LEU A 2 -3.69 2.34 13.14
CA LEU A 2 -3.83 3.61 12.40
C LEU A 2 -4.65 4.67 13.16
N GLN A 3 -5.83 4.31 13.69
CA GLN A 3 -6.69 5.25 14.42
C GLN A 3 -6.02 5.85 15.67
N PHE A 4 -5.25 5.03 16.40
CA PHE A 4 -4.51 5.49 17.58
C PHE A 4 -3.41 6.49 17.20
N TYR A 5 -2.66 6.21 16.14
CA TYR A 5 -1.63 7.12 15.66
C TYR A 5 -2.21 8.40 15.06
N SER A 6 -3.31 8.29 14.30
CA SER A 6 -4.06 9.44 13.80
C SER A 6 -4.49 10.35 14.95
N TYR A 7 -5.09 9.79 16.01
CA TYR A 7 -5.48 10.55 17.20
C TYR A 7 -4.31 11.29 17.87
N ARG A 8 -3.10 10.69 17.88
CA ARG A 8 -1.88 11.32 18.42
C ARG A 8 -1.29 12.41 17.53
N LEU A 9 -1.49 12.33 16.21
CA LEU A 9 -1.00 13.29 15.22
C LEU A 9 -1.96 14.47 14.99
N VAL A 10 -3.17 14.41 15.53
CA VAL A 10 -4.12 15.54 15.47
C VAL A 10 -3.55 16.73 16.27
N ILE A 11 -3.44 17.88 15.60
CA ILE A 11 -3.06 19.15 16.20
C ILE A 11 -4.18 19.62 17.13
N ARG A 12 -3.81 19.99 18.36
CA ARG A 12 -4.73 20.52 19.38
C ARG A 12 -4.18 21.81 19.93
N GLN A 13 -5.04 22.63 20.53
CA GLN A 13 -4.63 23.87 21.19
C GLN A 13 -3.82 23.65 22.48
N THR A 14 -3.74 22.40 22.96
CA THR A 14 -2.92 22.02 24.12
C THR A 14 -1.48 21.74 23.72
N PHE A 15 -0.52 22.04 24.60
CA PHE A 15 0.89 21.67 24.38
C PHE A 15 1.05 20.17 24.15
N SER A 16 1.72 19.79 23.06
CA SER A 16 2.01 18.41 22.70
C SER A 16 3.49 18.26 22.41
N ALA A 17 4.23 17.62 23.33
CA ALA A 17 5.68 17.44 23.20
C ALA A 17 6.10 16.81 21.87
N ILE A 18 5.26 15.95 21.29
CA ILE A 18 5.49 15.29 20.01
C ILE A 18 5.55 16.30 18.86
N HIS A 19 4.62 17.26 18.81
CA HIS A 19 4.51 18.24 17.73
C HIS A 19 5.61 19.30 17.80
N TYR A 20 6.07 19.64 19.01
CA TYR A 20 7.15 20.63 19.21
C TYR A 20 8.56 20.03 19.06
N ALA A 21 8.69 18.72 18.83
CA ALA A 21 9.99 18.05 18.77
C ALA A 21 10.76 18.23 17.45
N GLY A 22 10.22 18.96 16.46
CA GLY A 22 10.91 19.30 15.21
C GLY A 22 11.37 18.09 14.41
N LYS A 23 12.69 17.86 14.25
CA LYS A 23 13.23 16.70 13.51
C LYS A 23 12.80 15.36 14.12
N LEU A 24 12.68 15.27 15.44
CA LEU A 24 12.19 14.07 16.14
C LEU A 24 10.72 13.77 15.77
N PHE A 25 9.93 14.80 15.48
CA PHE A 25 8.55 14.64 15.01
C PHE A 25 8.52 13.98 13.62
N GLN A 26 9.39 14.42 12.71
CA GLN A 26 9.50 13.83 11.37
C GLN A 26 9.91 12.35 11.46
N GLN A 27 10.90 12.02 12.28
CA GLN A 27 11.31 10.64 12.51
C GLN A 27 10.17 9.80 13.12
N TYR A 28 9.43 10.36 14.07
CA TYR A 28 8.26 9.71 14.65
C TYR A 28 7.19 9.40 13.60
N ILE A 29 6.89 10.32 12.69
CA ILE A 29 5.92 10.10 11.60
C ILE A 29 6.36 8.92 10.73
N VAL A 30 7.63 8.88 10.31
CA VAL A 30 8.15 7.81 9.46
C VAL A 30 8.09 6.46 10.18
N ASP A 31 8.50 6.39 11.45
CA ASP A 31 8.45 5.16 12.24
C ASP A 31 7.00 4.66 12.44
N VAL A 32 6.08 5.57 12.72
CA VAL A 32 4.64 5.27 12.82
C VAL A 32 4.06 4.74 11.51
N TYR A 33 4.45 5.33 10.38
CA TYR A 33 4.05 4.88 9.05
C TYR A 33 4.53 3.45 8.78
N VAL A 34 5.83 3.18 8.98
CA VAL A 34 6.43 1.85 8.78
C VAL A 34 5.75 0.80 9.66
N LYS A 35 5.49 1.12 10.94
CA LYS A 35 4.75 0.22 11.86
C LYS A 35 3.34 -0.09 11.38
N THR A 36 2.65 0.93 10.86
CA THR A 36 1.29 0.77 10.37
C THR A 36 1.25 -0.08 9.10
N GLU A 37 2.15 0.18 8.15
CA GLU A 37 2.26 -0.59 6.92
C GLU A 37 2.68 -2.04 7.18
N GLN A 38 3.61 -2.27 8.11
CA GLN A 38 3.97 -3.62 8.54
C GLN A 38 2.77 -4.39 9.11
N ASN A 39 1.91 -3.72 9.87
CA ASN A 39 0.70 -4.33 10.41
C ASN A 39 -0.31 -4.66 9.30
N ARG A 40 -0.47 -3.80 8.28
CA ARG A 40 -1.30 -4.08 7.10
C ARG A 40 -0.76 -5.27 6.31
N LEU A 41 0.54 -5.35 6.08
CA LEU A 41 1.19 -6.48 5.42
C LEU A 41 1.02 -7.78 6.22
N ALA A 42 1.16 -7.73 7.54
CA ALA A 42 0.90 -8.87 8.42
C ALA A 42 -0.56 -9.34 8.32
N PHE A 43 -1.51 -8.41 8.28
CA PHE A 43 -2.93 -8.72 8.06
C PHE A 43 -3.15 -9.41 6.72
N HIS A 44 -2.57 -8.91 5.62
CA HIS A 44 -2.65 -9.55 4.31
C HIS A 44 -2.02 -10.94 4.31
N ARG A 45 -0.89 -11.14 5.02
CA ARG A 45 -0.23 -12.45 5.14
C ARG A 45 -1.07 -13.48 5.88
N GLN A 46 -1.78 -13.07 6.94
CA GLN A 46 -2.57 -13.97 7.78
C GLN A 46 -3.95 -14.27 7.18
N ASN A 47 -4.59 -13.28 6.54
CA ASN A 47 -5.97 -13.38 6.05
C ASN A 47 -6.09 -13.75 4.57
N GLN A 48 -5.05 -14.34 3.97
CA GLN A 48 -5.05 -14.74 2.55
C GLN A 48 -6.29 -15.58 2.17
N LYS A 49 -6.70 -16.55 3.00
CA LYS A 49 -7.87 -17.39 2.70
C LYS A 49 -9.16 -16.58 2.53
N THR A 50 -9.36 -15.58 3.39
CA THR A 50 -10.56 -14.71 3.39
C THR A 50 -10.55 -13.69 2.24
N LEU A 51 -9.37 -13.32 1.74
CA LEU A 51 -9.20 -12.36 0.63
C LEU A 51 -9.55 -12.94 -0.75
N ARG A 52 -10.33 -14.04 -0.81
CA ARG A 52 -10.72 -14.76 -2.02
C ARG A 52 -9.53 -15.17 -2.90
N VAL A 53 -8.52 -15.77 -2.26
CA VAL A 53 -7.37 -16.37 -2.97
C VAL A 53 -7.79 -17.49 -3.94
N GLU A 54 -9.00 -18.05 -3.80
CA GLU A 54 -9.56 -19.06 -4.71
C GLU A 54 -9.57 -18.58 -6.18
N LEU A 55 -9.84 -17.29 -6.45
CA LEU A 55 -9.76 -16.74 -7.81
C LEU A 55 -8.33 -16.76 -8.37
N TYR A 56 -7.33 -16.77 -7.49
CA TYR A 56 -5.92 -16.71 -7.82
C TYR A 56 -5.21 -18.05 -7.63
N GLN A 57 -5.94 -19.13 -7.32
CA GLN A 57 -5.36 -20.45 -7.11
C GLN A 57 -4.65 -20.94 -8.38
N GLY A 58 -5.25 -20.73 -9.56
CA GLY A 58 -4.60 -21.05 -10.83
C GLY A 58 -3.33 -20.24 -11.11
N LEU A 59 -3.26 -18.98 -10.65
CA LEU A 59 -2.03 -18.17 -10.74
C LEU A 59 -0.95 -18.70 -9.78
N MET A 60 -1.35 -19.10 -8.57
CA MET A 60 -0.46 -19.68 -7.58
C MET A 60 0.11 -21.03 -8.04
N ASP A 61 -0.71 -21.85 -8.71
CA ASP A 61 -0.30 -23.14 -9.27
C ASP A 61 0.68 -22.94 -10.43
N HIS A 62 0.46 -21.93 -11.28
CA HIS A 62 1.40 -21.57 -12.35
C HIS A 62 2.75 -21.09 -11.80
N LEU A 63 2.74 -20.17 -10.82
CA LEU A 63 3.95 -19.69 -10.16
C LEU A 63 4.69 -20.81 -9.42
N ALA A 64 3.95 -21.74 -8.79
CA ALA A 64 4.55 -22.91 -8.16
C ALA A 64 5.29 -23.78 -9.18
N ASN A 65 4.70 -24.01 -10.36
CA ASN A 65 5.34 -24.75 -11.44
C ASN A 65 6.59 -24.03 -11.98
N GLU A 66 6.56 -22.71 -12.15
CA GLU A 66 7.75 -21.92 -12.54
C GLU A 66 8.86 -22.00 -11.50
N THR A 67 8.55 -21.93 -10.21
CA THR A 67 9.56 -22.06 -9.14
C THR A 67 10.20 -23.44 -9.06
N VAL A 68 9.46 -24.50 -9.45
CA VAL A 68 9.99 -25.86 -9.56
C VAL A 68 10.97 -25.98 -10.73
N ILE A 69 10.73 -25.24 -11.83
CA ILE A 69 11.60 -25.22 -13.01
C ILE A 69 12.92 -24.50 -12.72
N GLU A 70 12.92 -23.47 -11.87
CA GLU A 70 14.11 -22.64 -11.57
C GLU A 70 14.89 -23.02 -10.30
N GLU A 71 14.59 -24.16 -9.64
CA GLU A 71 15.21 -24.63 -8.39
C GLU A 71 15.28 -23.61 -7.23
N LEU A 72 14.49 -22.54 -7.30
CA LEU A 72 14.41 -21.54 -6.24
C LEU A 72 13.60 -22.11 -5.07
N LYS A 73 14.20 -22.09 -3.87
CA LYS A 73 13.48 -22.43 -2.62
C LYS A 73 12.26 -21.52 -2.48
N SER A 74 11.10 -22.06 -2.81
CA SER A 74 9.83 -21.36 -2.82
C SER A 74 9.47 -20.95 -1.38
N GLY A 75 9.70 -19.68 -1.05
CA GLY A 75 9.05 -19.05 0.09
C GLY A 75 7.53 -19.06 -0.11
N ARG A 76 6.76 -18.82 0.96
CA ARG A 76 5.30 -18.73 0.85
C ARG A 76 4.96 -17.53 -0.04
N VAL A 77 4.44 -17.79 -1.24
CA VAL A 77 3.95 -16.76 -2.16
C VAL A 77 2.75 -16.07 -1.49
N ILE A 78 2.84 -14.76 -1.31
CA ILE A 78 1.76 -13.95 -0.71
C ILE A 78 1.28 -13.00 -1.81
N ILE A 79 0.01 -13.13 -2.16
CA ILE A 79 -0.61 -12.24 -3.12
C ILE A 79 -1.03 -10.95 -2.40
N LEU A 80 -0.48 -9.83 -2.83
CA LEU A 80 -0.92 -8.52 -2.38
C LEU A 80 -2.12 -8.06 -3.23
N PRO A 81 -3.27 -7.74 -2.61
CA PRO A 81 -4.40 -7.18 -3.34
C PRO A 81 -4.09 -5.77 -3.85
N SER A 82 -4.89 -5.27 -4.80
CA SER A 82 -4.79 -3.89 -5.31
C SER A 82 -5.06 -2.82 -4.25
N SER A 83 -5.66 -3.17 -3.11
CA SER A 83 -5.81 -2.28 -1.95
C SER A 83 -4.47 -1.94 -1.28
N PHE A 84 -3.39 -2.67 -1.58
CA PHE A 84 -2.05 -2.36 -1.13
C PHE A 84 -1.40 -1.33 -2.07
N GLN A 85 -1.30 -0.09 -1.59
CA GLN A 85 -0.78 1.04 -2.37
C GLN A 85 0.70 0.86 -2.72
N GLY A 86 1.09 1.26 -3.93
CA GLY A 86 2.46 1.12 -4.43
C GLY A 86 2.83 -0.27 -4.96
N GLY A 87 1.95 -1.27 -4.83
CA GLY A 87 2.14 -2.58 -5.44
C GLY A 87 1.84 -2.61 -6.94
N PRO A 88 2.36 -3.60 -7.71
CA PRO A 88 2.08 -3.73 -9.14
C PRO A 88 0.59 -3.78 -9.48
N ARG A 89 -0.21 -4.47 -8.65
CA ARG A 89 -1.66 -4.57 -8.84
C ARG A 89 -2.40 -3.27 -8.57
N ALA A 90 -1.95 -2.48 -7.59
CA ALA A 90 -2.53 -1.16 -7.35
C ALA A 90 -2.26 -0.24 -8.53
N MET A 91 -1.06 -0.26 -9.10
CA MET A 91 -0.73 0.50 -10.30
C MET A 91 -1.57 0.06 -11.51
N GLN A 92 -1.75 -1.24 -11.71
CA GLN A 92 -2.59 -1.77 -12.78
C GLN A 92 -4.05 -1.36 -12.62
N GLN A 93 -4.60 -1.41 -11.41
CA GLN A 93 -5.97 -0.97 -11.16
C GLN A 93 -6.12 0.54 -11.39
N ASN A 94 -5.20 1.36 -10.88
CA ASN A 94 -5.21 2.81 -11.10
C ASN A 94 -5.16 3.15 -12.59
N TYR A 95 -4.40 2.39 -13.38
CA TYR A 95 -4.37 2.53 -14.84
C TYR A 95 -5.72 2.18 -15.47
N GLN A 96 -6.32 1.04 -15.10
CA GLN A 96 -7.64 0.64 -15.60
C GLN A 96 -8.73 1.68 -15.26
N ASP A 97 -8.72 2.19 -14.04
CA ASP A 97 -9.64 3.24 -13.59
C ASP A 97 -9.44 4.52 -14.41
N ALA A 98 -8.19 4.93 -14.64
CA ALA A 98 -7.88 6.07 -15.50
C ALA A 98 -8.38 5.86 -16.94
N MET A 99 -8.19 4.67 -17.51
CA MET A 99 -8.69 4.35 -18.85
C MET A 99 -10.22 4.34 -18.91
N ALA A 100 -10.90 3.87 -17.86
CA ALA A 100 -12.36 3.92 -17.78
C ALA A 100 -12.88 5.37 -17.72
N ILE A 101 -12.19 6.25 -17.01
CA ILE A 101 -12.50 7.69 -16.99
C ILE A 101 -12.31 8.30 -18.38
N VAL A 102 -11.20 8.00 -19.05
CA VAL A 102 -10.92 8.49 -20.42
C VAL A 102 -11.95 7.98 -21.42
N LEU A 103 -12.37 6.71 -21.29
CA LEU A 103 -13.41 6.14 -22.15
C LEU A 103 -14.74 6.87 -21.99
N LYS A 104 -15.09 7.26 -20.75
CA LYS A 104 -16.37 7.91 -20.44
C LYS A 104 -16.39 9.41 -20.77
N TYR A 105 -15.31 10.11 -20.47
CA TYR A 105 -15.25 11.58 -20.54
C TYR A 105 -14.36 12.11 -21.66
N GLY A 106 -13.72 11.21 -22.42
CA GLY A 106 -12.76 11.57 -23.46
C GLY A 106 -11.36 11.85 -22.91
N LYS A 107 -10.44 12.16 -23.83
CA LYS A 107 -9.04 12.44 -23.50
C LYS A 107 -8.93 13.71 -22.64
N PRO A 108 -8.19 13.68 -21.52
CA PRO A 108 -7.94 14.89 -20.73
C PRO A 108 -7.10 15.88 -21.53
N TYR A 109 -7.47 17.16 -21.46
CA TYR A 109 -6.75 18.26 -22.10
C TYR A 109 -5.66 18.86 -21.20
N LEU A 110 -5.76 18.65 -19.88
CA LEU A 110 -4.87 19.22 -18.88
C LEU A 110 -4.37 18.12 -17.93
N PHE A 111 -3.06 18.07 -17.72
CA PHE A 111 -2.41 17.20 -16.75
C PHE A 111 -1.67 18.09 -15.74
N ILE A 112 -2.10 18.08 -14.47
CA ILE A 112 -1.47 18.85 -13.40
C ILE A 112 -0.71 17.89 -12.49
N THR A 113 0.59 18.10 -12.34
CA THR A 113 1.44 17.38 -11.38
C THR A 113 1.90 18.32 -10.28
N PHE A 114 1.61 17.98 -9.02
CA PHE A 114 2.12 18.70 -7.85
C PHE A 114 3.34 17.96 -7.30
N THR A 115 4.50 18.61 -7.34
CA THR A 115 5.73 18.11 -6.72
C THR A 115 5.97 18.91 -5.44
N CYS A 116 5.81 18.28 -4.28
CA CYS A 116 6.20 18.88 -3.01
C CYS A 116 7.71 18.70 -2.82
N ASN A 117 8.49 19.77 -2.96
CA ASN A 117 9.88 19.78 -2.50
C ASN A 117 9.87 20.00 -0.98
N PRO A 118 10.40 19.05 -0.17
CA PRO A 118 10.50 19.26 1.26
C PRO A 118 11.68 20.19 1.54
N THR A 119 11.40 21.48 1.77
CA THR A 119 12.29 22.39 2.50
C THR A 119 12.04 22.28 3.99
#